data_AF-A0A165Y996-F1
#
_entry.id   AF-A0A165Y996-F1
#
_cell.length_a   1.000
_cell.length_b   1.000
_cell.length_c   1.000
_cell.angle_alpha   90.00
_cell.angle_beta   90.00
_cell.angle_gamma   90.00
#
_symmetry.space_group_name_H-M   'P 1'
#
loop_
_entity.id
_entity.type
_entity.pdbx_description
1 polymer ?
#
loop_
_entity_poly.entity_id
_entity_poly.type
_entity_poly.pdbx_seq_one_letter_code
_entity_poly.pdbx_strand_id
1 'polypeptide(L)'
;MRSIQEENLLDLIEAIQRELAQDGRDTAYPGLSKSLNILKNKDRNGYGKLKHHLLSDFRRLYDNRHDNDALNRQFESACQLAEQIVSSKG
;
A
#
# COMPACT_ATOMS: atom_id res chain seq x y z
N MET A 1 -3.53 -20.19 -2.60
CA MET A 1 -4.65 -19.26 -2.39
C MET A 1 -4.10 -17.99 -1.75
N ARG A 2 -4.57 -16.78 -2.10
CA ARG A 2 -4.27 -15.58 -1.28
C ARG A 2 -5.12 -15.64 -0.01
N SER A 3 -4.63 -15.02 1.07
CA SER A 3 -5.46 -14.84 2.26
C SER A 3 -6.43 -13.66 2.05
N ILE A 4 -7.51 -13.62 2.83
CA ILE A 4 -8.45 -12.49 2.84
C ILE A 4 -7.70 -11.17 3.13
N GLN A 5 -6.69 -11.19 4.00
CA GLN A 5 -5.88 -10.01 4.30
C GLN A 5 -5.06 -9.54 3.09
N GLU A 6 -4.48 -10.48 2.32
CA GLU A 6 -3.74 -10.15 1.10
C GLU A 6 -4.66 -9.56 0.01
N GLU A 7 -5.89 -10.07 -0.10
CA GLU A 7 -6.90 -9.54 -1.03
C GLU A 7 -7.36 -8.15 -0.61
N ASN A 8 -7.69 -7.95 0.66
CA ASN A 8 -8.08 -6.64 1.20
C ASN A 8 -6.97 -5.60 1.01
N LEU A 9 -5.70 -5.97 1.25
CA LEU A 9 -4.58 -5.05 1.05
C LEU A 9 -4.39 -4.73 -0.44
N LEU A 10 -4.57 -5.72 -1.33
CA LEU A 10 -4.48 -5.51 -2.77
C LEU A 10 -5.53 -4.50 -3.25
N ASP A 11 -6.80 -4.71 -2.88
CA ASP A 11 -7.91 -3.84 -3.26
C ASP A 11 -7.70 -2.41 -2.76
N LEU A 12 -7.20 -2.25 -1.54
CA LEU A 12 -6.93 -0.96 -0.93
C LEU A 12 -5.80 -0.20 -1.63
N ILE A 13 -4.70 -0.89 -1.98
CA ILE A 13 -3.60 -0.27 -2.73
C ILE A 13 -4.07 0.13 -4.13
N GLU A 14 -4.88 -0.70 -4.80
CA GLU A 14 -5.44 -0.35 -6.09
C GLU A 14 -6.40 0.85 -6.01
N ALA A 15 -7.19 0.97 -4.93
CA ALA A 15 -8.05 2.12 -4.71
C ALA A 15 -7.23 3.42 -4.53
N ILE A 16 -6.21 3.39 -3.67
CA ILE A 16 -5.29 4.53 -3.46
C ILE A 16 -4.63 4.95 -4.77
N GLN A 17 -4.11 3.99 -5.55
CA GLN A 17 -3.49 4.30 -6.84
C GLN A 17 -4.48 4.93 -7.83
N ARG A 18 -5.72 4.43 -7.89
CA ARG A 18 -6.75 5.02 -8.76
C ARG A 18 -7.07 6.46 -8.37
N GLU A 19 -7.19 6.75 -7.08
CA GLU A 19 -7.41 8.12 -6.59
C GLU A 19 -6.25 9.03 -6.96
N LEU A 20 -5.00 8.61 -6.72
CA LEU A 20 -3.81 9.38 -7.10
C LEU A 20 -3.66 9.56 -8.62
N ALA A 21 -4.09 8.56 -9.41
CA ALA A 21 -4.07 8.62 -10.87
C ALA A 21 -5.08 9.63 -11.43
N GLN A 22 -6.24 9.82 -10.77
CA GLN A 22 -7.22 10.84 -11.19
C GLN A 22 -6.62 12.25 -11.15
N ASP A 23 -5.68 12.49 -10.23
CA ASP A 23 -4.94 13.75 -10.12
C ASP A 23 -3.61 13.78 -10.91
N GLY A 24 -3.26 12.68 -11.62
CA GLY A 24 -2.00 12.55 -12.36
C GLY A 24 -0.76 12.39 -11.48
N ARG A 25 -0.92 11.86 -10.26
CA ARG A 25 0.13 11.79 -9.23
C ARG A 25 0.64 10.38 -8.95
N ASP A 26 0.05 9.35 -9.53
CA ASP A 26 0.36 7.93 -9.32
C ASP A 26 1.85 7.59 -9.44
N THR A 27 2.54 8.18 -10.42
CA THR A 27 3.98 7.97 -10.64
C THR A 27 4.87 8.49 -9.50
N ALA A 28 4.37 9.41 -8.67
CA ALA A 28 5.10 9.95 -7.53
C ALA A 28 5.17 8.98 -6.33
N TYR A 29 4.41 7.87 -6.34
CA TYR A 29 4.26 6.95 -5.22
C TYR A 29 4.68 5.51 -5.60
N PRO A 30 6.00 5.26 -5.71
CA PRO A 30 6.53 3.97 -6.16
C PRO A 30 6.39 2.84 -5.12
N GLY A 31 6.21 3.16 -3.84
CA GLY A 31 5.95 2.18 -2.78
C GLY A 31 4.64 1.40 -2.98
N LEU A 32 3.59 2.06 -3.49
CA LEU A 32 2.33 1.42 -3.87
C LEU A 32 2.56 0.38 -4.98
N SER A 33 3.27 0.77 -6.05
CA SER A 33 3.59 -0.14 -7.16
C SER A 33 4.47 -1.31 -6.72
N LYS A 34 5.46 -1.09 -5.85
CA LYS A 34 6.28 -2.16 -5.26
C LYS A 34 5.43 -3.12 -4.44
N SER A 35 4.51 -2.59 -3.62
CA SER A 35 3.62 -3.40 -2.78
C SER A 35 2.65 -4.23 -3.62
N LEU A 36 2.11 -3.66 -4.69
CA LEU A 36 1.30 -4.37 -5.68
C LEU A 36 2.05 -5.54 -6.30
N ASN A 37 3.29 -5.33 -6.74
CA ASN A 37 4.11 -6.39 -7.32
C ASN A 37 4.34 -7.54 -6.33
N ILE A 38 4.59 -7.23 -5.05
CA ILE A 38 4.72 -8.23 -3.99
C ILE A 38 3.45 -9.07 -3.86
N LEU A 39 2.27 -8.43 -3.79
CA LEU A 39 0.98 -9.10 -3.61
C LEU A 39 0.53 -9.89 -4.85
N LYS A 40 0.74 -9.33 -6.04
CA LYS A 40 0.39 -9.97 -7.32
C LYS A 40 1.23 -11.22 -7.55
N ASN A 41 2.54 -11.12 -7.32
CA ASN A 41 3.50 -12.22 -7.51
C ASN A 41 3.63 -13.15 -6.31
N LYS A 42 3.01 -12.82 -5.17
CA LYS A 42 3.13 -13.58 -3.91
C LYS A 42 4.58 -13.75 -3.47
N ASP A 43 5.37 -12.67 -3.59
CA ASP A 43 6.78 -12.68 -3.23
C ASP A 43 6.94 -12.86 -1.71
N ARG A 44 7.34 -14.08 -1.31
CA ARG A 44 7.51 -14.46 0.10
C ARG A 44 8.51 -13.57 0.82
N ASN A 45 9.60 -13.19 0.16
CA ASN A 45 10.65 -12.34 0.73
C ASN A 45 10.26 -10.86 0.70
N GLY A 46 9.26 -10.52 -0.12
CA GLY A 46 8.71 -9.19 -0.27
C GLY A 46 7.74 -8.78 0.84
N TYR A 47 7.00 -9.73 1.44
CA TYR A 47 5.96 -9.39 2.44
C TYR A 47 6.49 -8.54 3.60
N GLY A 48 7.69 -8.84 4.12
CA GLY A 48 8.33 -8.07 5.19
C GLY A 48 8.61 -6.60 4.84
N LYS A 49 8.53 -6.22 3.56
CA LYS A 49 8.78 -4.86 3.06
C LYS A 49 7.50 -4.06 2.79
N LEU A 50 6.32 -4.67 2.87
CA LEU A 50 5.04 -4.01 2.54
C LEU A 50 4.80 -2.74 3.37
N LYS A 51 4.84 -2.85 4.69
CA LYS A 51 4.63 -1.71 5.60
C LYS A 51 5.64 -0.59 5.34
N HIS A 52 6.90 -0.94 5.10
CA HIS A 52 7.94 0.04 4.82
C HIS A 52 7.66 0.82 3.51
N HIS A 53 7.31 0.12 2.43
CA HIS A 53 6.96 0.77 1.16
C HIS A 53 5.74 1.69 1.30
N LEU A 54 4.70 1.24 2.00
CA LEU A 54 3.48 2.02 2.22
C LEU A 54 3.75 3.26 3.09
N LEU A 55 4.50 3.14 4.18
CA LEU A 55 4.88 4.27 5.02
C LEU A 55 5.75 5.30 4.28
N SER A 56 6.64 4.85 3.41
CA SER A 56 7.46 5.75 2.58
C SER A 56 6.58 6.62 1.68
N ASP A 57 5.58 6.04 1.03
CA ASP A 57 4.66 6.78 0.16
C ASP A 57 3.68 7.63 0.97
N PHE A 58 3.23 7.14 2.12
CA PHE A 58 2.39 7.91 3.03
C PHE A 58 3.10 9.18 3.51
N ARG A 59 4.39 9.08 3.88
CA ARG A 59 5.20 10.24 4.24
C ARG A 59 5.30 11.23 3.08
N ARG A 60 5.54 10.73 1.86
CA ARG A 60 5.60 11.55 0.65
C ARG A 60 4.26 12.21 0.32
N LEU A 61 3.12 11.58 0.65
CA LEU A 61 1.79 12.14 0.47
C LEU A 61 1.65 13.45 1.25
N TYR A 62 2.05 13.43 2.53
CA TYR A 62 2.10 14.61 3.39
C TYR A 62 3.12 15.65 2.92
N ASP A 63 4.35 15.23 2.60
CA ASP A 63 5.41 16.16 2.19
C ASP A 63 5.02 16.93 0.92
N ASN A 64 4.26 16.30 0.02
CA ASN A 64 3.74 16.93 -1.19
C ASN A 64 2.41 17.68 -1.00
N ARG A 65 1.82 17.64 0.20
CA ARG A 65 0.46 18.18 0.48
C ARG A 65 -0.61 17.63 -0.48
N HIS A 66 -0.46 16.37 -0.85
CA HIS A 66 -1.43 15.63 -1.66
C HIS A 66 -2.38 14.81 -0.77
N ASP A 67 -2.21 14.90 0.55
CA ASP A 67 -3.03 14.19 1.50
C ASP A 67 -4.43 14.78 1.63
N ASN A 68 -5.37 13.90 1.93
CA ASN A 68 -6.71 14.24 2.33
C ASN A 68 -7.16 13.17 3.36
N ASP A 69 -8.23 13.44 4.11
CA ASP A 69 -8.68 12.52 5.16
C ASP A 69 -9.02 11.12 4.67
N ALA A 70 -9.53 10.98 3.43
CA ALA A 70 -9.86 9.68 2.86
C ALA A 70 -8.59 8.88 2.52
N LEU A 71 -7.64 9.48 1.79
CA LEU A 71 -6.34 8.88 1.49
C LEU A 71 -5.58 8.52 2.76
N ASN A 72 -5.60 9.40 3.77
CA ASN A 72 -4.92 9.15 5.03
C ASN A 72 -5.47 7.90 5.71
N ARG A 73 -6.80 7.77 5.82
CA ARG A 73 -7.44 6.57 6.38
C ARG A 73 -7.15 5.31 5.56
N GLN A 74 -7.11 5.41 4.24
CA GLN A 74 -6.76 4.27 3.37
C GLN A 74 -5.30 3.85 3.57
N PHE A 75 -4.35 4.79 3.61
CA PHE A 75 -2.95 4.48 3.86
C PHE A 75 -2.72 3.87 5.24
N GLU A 76 -3.36 4.40 6.29
CA GLU A 76 -3.30 3.84 7.64
C GLU A 76 -3.82 2.39 7.66
N SER A 77 -4.98 2.15 7.05
CA SER A 77 -5.57 0.81 6.94
C SER A 77 -4.65 -0.16 6.16
N ALA A 78 -4.00 0.33 5.10
CA ALA A 78 -3.06 -0.45 4.31
C ALA A 78 -1.82 -0.83 5.14
N CYS A 79 -1.29 0.11 5.93
CA CYS A 79 -0.16 -0.15 6.82
C CYS A 79 -0.50 -1.19 7.91
N GLN A 80 -1.71 -1.12 8.48
CA GLN A 80 -2.18 -2.09 9.47
C GLN A 80 -2.35 -3.49 8.86
N LEU A 81 -2.95 -3.61 7.68
CA LEU A 81 -3.07 -4.89 6.97
C LEU A 81 -1.71 -5.46 6.61
N ALA A 82 -0.77 -4.63 6.15
CA ALA A 82 0.60 -5.06 5.87
C ALA A 82 1.29 -5.64 7.11
N GLU A 83 1.12 -5.02 8.29
CA GLU A 83 1.64 -5.53 9.55
C GLU A 83 1.06 -6.89 9.94
N GLN A 84 -0.27 -7.07 9.80
CA GLN A 84 -0.93 -8.33 10.08
C GLN A 84 -0.46 -9.46 9.14
N ILE A 85 -0.20 -9.15 7.87
CA ILE A 85 0.32 -10.13 6.89
C ILE A 85 1.73 -10.58 7.28
N VAL A 86 2.59 -9.67 7.74
CA VAL A 86 3.94 -10.03 8.20
C VAL A 86 3.86 -10.90 9.46
N SER A 87 3.08 -10.48 10.46
CA SER A 87 2.93 -11.21 11.73
C SER A 87 2.30 -12.59 11.58
N SER A 88 1.54 -12.85 10.51
CA SER A 88 0.96 -14.17 10.21
C SER A 88 1.86 -15.08 9.38
N LYS A 89 2.98 -14.55 8.86
CA LYS A 89 3.94 -15.29 8.03
C LYS A 89 5.32 -15.47 8.67
N GLY A 90 5.61 -14.74 9.75
CA GLY A 90 6.78 -14.95 10.62
C GLY A 90 6.48 -15.99 11.69
#